data_AF-A0A1F6M8E0-F1
#
_entry.id   AF-A0A1F6M8E0-F1
#
_cell.length_a   1.000
_cell.length_b   1.000
_cell.length_c   1.000
_cell.angle_alpha   90.00
_cell.angle_beta   90.00
_cell.angle_gamma   90.00
#
_symmetry.space_group_name_H-M   'P 1'
#
loop_
_entity.id
_entity.type
_entity.pdbx_description
1 polymer ?
#
loop_
_entity_poly.entity_id
_entity_poly.type
_entity_poly.pdbx_seq_one_letter_code
_entity_poly.pdbx_strand_id
1 'polypeptide(L)'
;MTTSAVTQADLEKTAEELGEKAGFLLAAAPWPDDVKAAWVHLIDEMSTDEIGEFTELLEFLFADSMTADIDDEFKKQTDAVRHTQASSQQEALAQLDALHARVRARIST
;
A
#
# COMPACT_ATOMS: atom_id res chain seq x y z
N MET A 1 -19.49 -9.06 30.07
CA MET A 1 -19.02 -8.42 28.83
C MET A 1 -19.23 -9.45 27.73
N THR A 2 -20.28 -9.29 26.92
CA THR A 2 -20.53 -10.17 25.78
C THR A 2 -19.63 -9.72 24.64
N THR A 3 -18.61 -10.51 24.34
CA THR A 3 -17.87 -10.40 23.08
C THR A 3 -18.89 -10.64 21.97
N SER A 4 -19.34 -9.59 21.28
CA SER A 4 -20.18 -9.76 20.09
C SER A 4 -19.40 -10.63 19.11
N ALA A 5 -19.96 -11.78 18.74
CA ALA A 5 -19.38 -12.64 17.73
C ALA A 5 -19.38 -11.88 16.40
N VAL A 6 -18.20 -11.75 15.78
CA VAL A 6 -18.06 -11.20 14.43
C VAL A 6 -18.92 -12.06 13.49
N THR A 7 -19.82 -11.44 12.74
CA THR A 7 -20.70 -12.14 11.81
C THR A 7 -20.07 -12.26 10.43
N GLN A 8 -20.56 -13.19 9.60
CA GLN A 8 -20.14 -13.28 8.20
C GLN A 8 -20.39 -11.97 7.43
N ALA A 9 -21.50 -11.29 7.72
CA ALA A 9 -21.80 -9.99 7.11
C ALA A 9 -20.78 -8.91 7.51
N ASP A 10 -20.26 -8.95 8.74
CA ASP A 10 -19.20 -8.04 9.17
C ASP A 10 -17.89 -8.29 8.43
N LEU A 11 -17.55 -9.57 8.18
CA LEU A 11 -16.37 -9.98 7.42
C LEU A 11 -16.49 -9.59 5.94
N GLU A 12 -17.64 -9.84 5.31
CA GLU A 12 -17.91 -9.46 3.91
C GLU A 12 -17.80 -7.94 3.73
N LYS A 13 -18.41 -7.17 4.63
CA LYS A 13 -18.32 -5.71 4.63
C LYS A 13 -16.87 -5.23 4.78
N THR A 14 -16.10 -5.86 5.67
CA THR A 14 -14.69 -5.51 5.89
C THR A 14 -13.85 -5.78 4.64
N ALA A 15 -14.08 -6.93 3.97
CA ALA A 15 -13.39 -7.27 2.73
C ALA A 15 -13.74 -6.31 1.59
N GLU A 16 -15.01 -5.90 1.49
CA GLU A 16 -15.48 -4.93 0.50
C GLU A 16 -14.83 -3.56 0.72
N GLU A 17 -14.84 -3.05 1.96
CA GLU A 17 -14.20 -1.77 2.30
C GLU A 17 -12.69 -1.78 2.05
N LEU A 18 -11.99 -2.88 2.37
CA LEU A 18 -10.56 -3.03 2.06
C LEU A 18 -10.31 -3.10 0.55
N GLY A 19 -11.12 -3.87 -0.18
CA GLY A 19 -10.97 -4.05 -1.62
C GLY A 19 -11.19 -2.75 -2.40
N GLU A 20 -12.23 -1.99 -2.05
CA GLU A 20 -12.50 -0.68 -2.64
C GLU A 20 -11.34 0.29 -2.41
N LYS A 21 -10.81 0.34 -1.18
CA LYS A 21 -9.70 1.20 -0.81
C LYS A 21 -8.42 0.82 -1.57
N ALA A 22 -8.07 -0.45 -1.60
CA ALA A 22 -6.92 -0.96 -2.34
C ALA A 22 -7.03 -0.66 -3.85
N GLY A 23 -8.21 -0.89 -4.43
CA GLY A 23 -8.48 -0.62 -5.85
C GLY A 23 -8.35 0.87 -6.19
N PHE A 24 -8.89 1.75 -5.35
CA PHE A 24 -8.77 3.21 -5.54
C PHE A 24 -7.30 3.66 -5.51
N LEU A 25 -6.55 3.24 -4.49
CA LEU A 25 -5.15 3.65 -4.34
C LEU A 25 -4.26 3.06 -5.43
N LEU A 26 -4.51 1.83 -5.86
CA LEU A 26 -3.78 1.20 -6.95
C LEU A 26 -4.03 1.91 -8.29
N ALA A 27 -5.28 2.30 -8.56
CA ALA A 27 -5.60 3.09 -9.74
C ALA A 27 -4.90 4.45 -9.73
N ALA A 28 -4.84 5.09 -8.56
CA ALA A 28 -4.20 6.38 -8.35
C ALA A 28 -2.67 6.32 -8.31
N ALA A 29 -2.07 5.14 -8.10
CA ALA A 29 -0.62 5.00 -8.01
C ALA A 29 0.09 5.46 -9.30
N PRO A 30 1.26 6.11 -9.22
CA PRO A 30 2.04 6.56 -10.39
C PRO A 30 2.82 5.40 -11.04
N TRP A 31 2.21 4.23 -11.13
CA TRP A 31 2.81 3.03 -11.71
C TRP A 31 2.32 2.80 -13.13
N PRO A 32 3.12 2.13 -13.97
CA PRO A 32 2.68 1.64 -15.27
C PRO A 32 1.43 0.73 -15.17
N ASP A 33 0.55 0.79 -16.17
CA ASP A 33 -0.73 0.05 -16.17
C ASP A 33 -0.54 -1.48 -16.12
N ASP A 34 0.55 -2.00 -16.68
CA ASP A 34 0.92 -3.42 -16.62
C ASP A 34 1.31 -3.85 -15.19
N VAL A 35 1.99 -2.97 -14.45
CA VAL A 35 2.29 -3.19 -13.02
C VAL A 35 1.01 -3.14 -12.20
N LYS A 36 0.11 -2.19 -12.47
CA LYS A 36 -1.20 -2.13 -11.81
C LYS A 36 -2.03 -3.37 -12.07
N ALA A 37 -2.09 -3.85 -13.31
CA ALA A 37 -2.81 -5.07 -13.67
C ALA A 37 -2.24 -6.31 -12.96
N ALA A 38 -0.92 -6.41 -12.83
CA ALA A 38 -0.28 -7.49 -12.08
C ALA A 38 -0.71 -7.48 -10.59
N TRP A 39 -0.79 -6.31 -9.97
CA TRP A 39 -1.27 -6.19 -8.59
C TRP A 39 -2.76 -6.52 -8.45
N VAL A 40 -3.62 -6.11 -9.39
CA VAL A 40 -5.04 -6.49 -9.40
C VAL A 40 -5.19 -8.02 -9.41
N HIS A 41 -4.39 -8.72 -10.22
CA HIS A 41 -4.41 -10.19 -10.24
C HIS A 41 -3.88 -10.85 -8.96
N LEU A 42 -3.05 -10.14 -8.19
CA LEU A 42 -2.51 -10.65 -6.93
C LEU A 42 -3.45 -10.40 -5.74
N ILE A 43 -4.32 -9.39 -5.80
CA ILE A 43 -5.28 -9.07 -4.72
C ILE A 43 -6.19 -10.27 -4.41
N ASP A 44 -6.64 -11.00 -5.44
CA ASP A 44 -7.51 -12.17 -5.26
C ASP A 44 -6.84 -13.32 -4.48
N GLU A 45 -5.51 -13.34 -4.43
CA GLU A 45 -4.69 -14.34 -3.75
C GLU A 45 -4.18 -13.87 -2.36
N MET A 46 -4.50 -12.63 -1.97
CA MET A 46 -4.09 -12.05 -0.70
C MET A 46 -5.08 -12.35 0.42
N SER A 47 -4.57 -12.58 1.63
CA SER A 47 -5.42 -12.55 2.83
C SER A 47 -5.88 -11.13 3.14
N THR A 48 -6.93 -10.97 3.95
CA THR A 48 -7.40 -9.64 4.40
C THR A 48 -6.27 -8.82 5.07
N ASP A 49 -5.40 -9.46 5.84
CA ASP A 49 -4.26 -8.80 6.47
C ASP A 49 -3.24 -8.32 5.43
N GLU A 50 -2.98 -9.12 4.39
CA GLU A 50 -2.07 -8.76 3.30
C GLU A 50 -2.62 -7.65 2.42
N ILE A 51 -3.94 -7.63 2.17
CA ILE A 51 -4.62 -6.51 1.51
C ILE A 51 -4.48 -5.25 2.38
N GLY A 52 -4.57 -5.40 3.71
CA GLY A 52 -4.33 -4.31 4.67
C GLY A 52 -2.92 -3.73 4.54
N GLU A 53 -1.89 -4.58 4.64
CA GLU A 53 -0.48 -4.17 4.46
C GLU A 53 -0.25 -3.52 3.09
N PHE A 54 -0.81 -4.09 2.03
CA PHE A 54 -0.72 -3.54 0.67
C PHE A 54 -1.36 -2.16 0.56
N THR A 55 -2.52 -1.99 1.17
CA THR A 55 -3.25 -0.72 1.20
C THR A 55 -2.46 0.35 1.95
N GLU A 56 -1.87 0.02 3.11
CA GLU A 56 -1.03 0.96 3.87
C GLU A 56 0.21 1.41 3.06
N LEU A 57 0.83 0.50 2.31
CA LEU A 57 1.96 0.82 1.43
C LEU A 57 1.53 1.74 0.29
N LEU A 58 0.37 1.49 -0.32
CA LEU A 58 -0.18 2.36 -1.34
C LEU A 58 -0.55 3.75 -0.78
N GLU A 59 -1.08 3.82 0.44
CA GLU A 59 -1.36 5.10 1.12
C GLU A 59 -0.09 5.89 1.39
N PHE A 60 0.98 5.23 1.83
CA PHE A 60 2.28 5.87 2.04
C PHE A 60 2.81 6.46 0.73
N LEU A 61 2.76 5.70 -0.36
CA LEU A 61 3.19 6.17 -1.68
C LEU A 61 2.31 7.30 -2.23
N PHE A 62 1.00 7.20 -2.00
CA PHE A 62 0.05 8.24 -2.39
C PHE A 62 0.27 9.54 -1.61
N ALA A 63 0.45 9.44 -0.29
CA ALA A 63 0.78 10.58 0.58
C ALA A 63 2.10 11.23 0.17
N ASP A 64 3.15 10.45 -0.10
CA ASP A 64 4.46 10.94 -0.57
C ASP A 64 4.33 11.66 -1.93
N SER A 65 3.55 11.11 -2.85
CA SER A 65 3.29 11.72 -4.16
C SER A 65 2.49 13.03 -4.08
N MET A 66 1.55 13.13 -3.13
CA MET A 66 0.81 14.36 -2.87
C MET A 66 1.65 15.41 -2.11
N THR A 67 2.59 14.97 -1.28
CA THR A 67 3.54 15.87 -0.64
C THR A 67 4.69 16.27 -1.54
N ALA A 68 4.97 15.57 -2.65
CA ALA A 68 6.03 15.95 -3.58
C ALA A 68 5.85 17.37 -4.16
N ASP A 69 4.62 17.77 -4.48
CA ASP A 69 4.30 19.13 -4.93
C ASP A 69 4.38 20.16 -3.79
N ILE A 70 4.08 19.77 -2.55
CA ILE A 70 4.23 20.63 -1.36
C ILE A 70 5.71 20.77 -1.00
N ASP A 71 6.50 19.71 -1.16
CA ASP A 71 7.94 19.62 -0.89
C ASP A 71 8.76 20.43 -1.89
N ASP A 72 8.30 20.67 -3.12
CA ASP A 72 9.00 21.59 -4.04
C ASP A 72 8.81 23.07 -3.66
N GLU A 73 7.66 23.44 -3.08
CA GLU A 73 7.42 24.75 -2.49
C GLU A 73 8.17 24.91 -1.15
N PHE A 74 8.27 23.83 -0.35
CA PHE A 74 8.99 23.79 0.93
C PHE A 74 10.52 23.61 0.81
N LYS A 75 11.03 22.95 -0.25
CA LYS A 75 12.46 22.82 -0.57
C LYS A 75 13.10 24.16 -0.80
N LYS A 76 12.37 25.11 -1.40
CA LYS A 76 12.82 26.50 -1.55
C LYS A 76 13.05 27.20 -0.20
N GLN A 77 12.42 26.72 0.87
CA GLN A 77 12.55 27.27 2.23
C GLN A 77 13.46 26.44 3.15
N THR A 78 13.81 25.20 2.79
CA THR A 78 14.37 24.24 3.76
C THR A 78 15.65 23.52 3.29
N ASP A 79 16.60 24.26 2.72
CA ASP A 79 17.98 23.79 2.50
C ASP A 79 18.78 23.59 3.83
N ALA A 80 18.13 23.72 5.00
CA ALA A 80 18.76 23.65 6.32
C ALA A 80 18.56 22.31 7.07
N VAL A 81 17.70 21.38 6.61
CA VAL A 81 17.35 20.14 7.37
C VAL A 81 17.48 18.89 6.51
N ARG A 82 18.58 18.76 5.79
CA ARG A 82 18.77 17.74 4.74
C ARG A 82 19.53 16.52 5.26
N HIS A 83 18.89 15.62 6.02
CA HIS A 83 19.50 14.30 6.29
C HIS A 83 18.58 13.12 6.71
N THR A 84 17.26 13.14 6.47
CA THR A 84 16.39 12.05 7.00
C THR A 84 15.41 11.43 5.99
N GLN A 85 15.20 12.03 4.82
CA GLN A 85 14.11 11.64 3.91
C GLN A 85 14.51 10.59 2.85
N ALA A 86 15.80 10.44 2.53
CA ALA A 86 16.25 9.50 1.50
C ALA A 86 16.23 8.02 1.93
N SER A 87 16.15 7.76 3.24
CA SER A 87 16.21 6.39 3.81
C SER A 87 14.86 5.67 3.82
N SER A 88 13.74 6.39 4.00
CA SER A 88 12.40 5.79 4.14
C SER A 88 11.85 5.23 2.82
N GLN A 89 12.11 5.91 1.71
CA GLN A 89 11.62 5.48 0.39
C GLN A 89 12.31 4.18 -0.07
N GLN A 90 13.59 4.04 0.24
CA GLN A 90 14.37 2.85 -0.07
C GLN A 90 13.96 1.65 0.80
N GLU A 91 13.54 1.92 2.04
CA GLU A 91 13.03 0.92 2.97
C GLU A 91 11.63 0.42 2.58
N ALA A 92 10.74 1.31 2.10
CA ALA A 92 9.43 0.94 1.60
C ALA A 92 9.51 0.08 0.32
N LEU A 93 10.40 0.45 -0.62
CA LEU A 93 10.66 -0.36 -1.82
C LEU A 93 11.23 -1.74 -1.49
N ALA A 94 12.16 -1.81 -0.53
CA ALA A 94 12.70 -3.09 -0.07
C ALA A 94 11.64 -3.97 0.61
N GLN A 95 10.69 -3.38 1.34
CA GLN A 95 9.57 -4.09 1.93
C GLN A 95 8.58 -4.60 0.88
N LEU A 96 8.33 -3.84 -0.18
CA LEU A 96 7.53 -4.24 -1.35
C LEU A 96 8.15 -5.45 -2.05
N ASP A 97 9.47 -5.43 -2.30
CA ASP A 97 10.19 -6.55 -2.90
C ASP A 97 10.17 -7.81 -2.00
N ALA A 98 10.31 -7.63 -0.68
CA ALA A 98 10.24 -8.72 0.28
C ALA A 98 8.85 -9.34 0.37
N LEU A 99 7.78 -8.52 0.32
CA LEU A 99 6.40 -9.00 0.27
C LEU A 99 6.15 -9.80 -1.02
N HIS A 100 6.55 -9.27 -2.18
CA HIS A 100 6.42 -9.96 -3.46
C HIS A 100 7.15 -11.32 -3.47
N ALA A 101 8.35 -11.41 -2.89
CA ALA A 101 9.09 -12.66 -2.76
C ALA A 101 8.36 -13.69 -1.87
N ARG A 102 7.75 -13.27 -0.75
CA ARG A 102 6.98 -14.15 0.14
C ARG A 102 5.74 -14.72 -0.52
N VAL A 103 4.96 -13.87 -1.21
CA VAL A 103 3.76 -14.28 -1.95
C VAL A 103 4.12 -15.31 -3.03
N ARG A 104 5.18 -15.04 -3.80
CA ARG A 104 5.64 -15.95 -4.86
C ARG A 104 6.11 -17.31 -4.33
N ALA A 105 6.81 -17.32 -3.20
CA ALA A 105 7.27 -18.57 -2.58
C ALA A 105 6.09 -19.45 -2.13
N ARG A 106 5.01 -18.83 -1.63
CA ARG A 106 3.80 -19.55 -1.19
C ARG A 106 3.01 -20.14 -2.36
N ILE A 107 2.90 -19.42 -3.49
CA ILE A 107 2.20 -19.88 -4.70
C ILE A 107 2.97 -21.00 -5.43
N SER A 108 4.28 -21.12 -5.20
CA SER A 108 5.15 -22.12 -5.85
C SER A 108 5.25 -23.45 -5.07
N THR A 109 4.52 -23.63 -3.98
CA THR A 109 4.49 -24.84 -3.14
C THR A 109 3.14 -25.55 -3.28
#